data_AF-A0A963WDV9-F1
#
_entry.id   AF-A0A963WDV9-F1
#
_cell.length_a   1.000
_cell.length_b   1.000
_cell.length_c   1.000
_cell.angle_alpha   90.00
_cell.angle_beta   90.00
_cell.angle_gamma   90.00
#
_symmetry.space_group_name_H-M   'P 1'
#
loop_
_entity.id
_entity.type
_entity.pdbx_description
1 polymer ?
#
loop_
_entity_poly.entity_id
_entity_poly.type
_entity_poly.pdbx_seq_one_letter_code
_entity_poly.pdbx_strand_id
1 'polypeptide(L)'
;LMQRRHMPMYDRAFGSDPAQWRAVSPMARLVPGGPPLLLVCSSVRRDDPCAQSRRLADAVRAQGGVAQVLPQPLPHGQINSLLGLPGPYTQAVDAFIDAHLARP
;
A
#
# COMPACT_ATOMS: atom_id res chain seq x y z
N LEU A 1 -12.97 -0.40 -9.41
CA LEU A 1 -12.78 -1.57 -8.53
C LEU A 1 -12.81 -2.82 -9.40
N MET A 2 -13.36 -3.97 -8.99
CA MET A 2 -13.41 -5.23 -9.78
C MET A 2 -14.26 -5.16 -11.07
N GLN A 3 -14.49 -3.95 -11.58
CA GLN A 3 -15.04 -3.65 -12.89
C GLN A 3 -13.95 -3.51 -13.97
N ARG A 4 -12.69 -3.30 -13.57
CA ARG A 4 -11.54 -3.29 -14.49
C ARG A 4 -10.95 -4.70 -14.58
N ARG A 5 -10.15 -4.98 -15.61
CA ARG A 5 -9.42 -6.24 -15.70
C ARG A 5 -8.62 -6.50 -14.41
N HIS A 6 -8.79 -7.68 -13.83
CA HIS A 6 -8.19 -8.08 -12.57
C HIS A 6 -7.99 -9.60 -12.55
N MET A 7 -7.29 -10.13 -11.54
CA MET A 7 -7.06 -11.58 -11.40
C MET A 7 -8.31 -12.29 -10.84
N PRO A 8 -8.68 -13.49 -11.30
CA PRO A 8 -9.88 -14.21 -10.82
C PRO A 8 -9.95 -14.48 -9.32
N MET A 9 -8.82 -14.42 -8.62
CA MET A 9 -8.80 -14.51 -7.15
C MET A 9 -9.58 -13.38 -6.47
N TYR A 10 -9.69 -12.21 -7.09
CA TYR A 10 -10.43 -11.09 -6.51
C TYR A 10 -11.94 -11.29 -6.58
N ASP A 11 -12.47 -11.96 -7.61
CA ASP A 11 -13.89 -12.35 -7.65
C ASP A 11 -14.23 -13.28 -6.49
N ARG A 12 -13.35 -14.24 -6.18
CA ARG A 12 -13.53 -15.15 -5.04
C ARG A 12 -13.46 -14.42 -3.69
N ALA A 13 -12.60 -13.40 -3.58
CA ALA A 13 -12.41 -12.67 -2.32
C ALA A 13 -13.48 -11.59 -2.07
N PHE A 14 -13.95 -10.93 -3.14
CA PHE A 14 -14.77 -9.73 -3.04
C PHE A 14 -16.17 -9.88 -3.65
N GLY A 15 -16.48 -11.02 -4.26
CA GLY A 15 -17.76 -11.28 -4.91
C GLY A 15 -18.04 -10.32 -6.08
N SER A 16 -19.32 -10.19 -6.42
CA SER A 16 -19.80 -9.41 -7.58
C SER A 16 -20.52 -8.10 -7.22
N ASP A 17 -20.64 -7.75 -5.94
CA ASP A 17 -21.41 -6.57 -5.49
C ASP A 17 -20.56 -5.28 -5.49
N PRO A 18 -20.87 -4.29 -6.36
CA PRO A 18 -20.16 -3.02 -6.38
C PRO A 18 -20.32 -2.16 -5.13
N ALA A 19 -21.39 -2.35 -4.34
CA ALA A 19 -21.54 -1.68 -3.06
C ALA A 19 -20.55 -2.26 -2.04
N GLN A 20 -20.43 -3.59 -1.97
CA GLN A 20 -19.45 -4.26 -1.13
C GLN A 20 -18.00 -3.86 -1.47
N TRP A 21 -17.64 -3.82 -2.76
CA TRP A 21 -16.29 -3.39 -3.17
C TRP A 21 -15.95 -1.98 -2.67
N ARG A 22 -16.92 -1.05 -2.71
CA ARG A 22 -16.74 0.32 -2.21
C ARG A 22 -16.59 0.35 -0.69
N ALA A 23 -17.39 -0.44 0.02
CA ALA A 23 -17.34 -0.51 1.48
C ALA A 23 -15.97 -0.98 2.00
N VAL A 24 -15.28 -1.87 1.27
CA VAL A 24 -13.98 -2.42 1.66
C VAL A 24 -12.78 -1.77 0.97
N SER A 25 -12.99 -0.78 0.10
CA SER A 25 -11.90 -0.15 -0.65
C SER A 25 -11.14 0.85 0.23
N PRO A 26 -9.82 0.70 0.44
CA PRO A 26 -9.02 1.68 1.19
C PRO A 26 -9.12 3.08 0.58
N MET A 27 -9.20 3.18 -0.75
CA MET A 27 -9.36 4.44 -1.47
C MET A 27 -10.68 5.15 -1.15
N ALA A 28 -11.78 4.39 -1.04
CA ALA A 28 -13.11 4.96 -0.76
C ALA A 28 -13.34 5.26 0.73
N ARG A 29 -12.45 4.76 1.60
CA ARG A 29 -12.56 4.86 3.07
C ARG A 29 -11.51 5.80 3.67
N LEU A 30 -10.78 6.55 2.84
CA LEU A 30 -9.85 7.57 3.31
C LEU A 30 -10.60 8.65 4.09
N VAL A 31 -10.09 8.95 5.27
CA VAL A 31 -10.56 10.04 6.12
C VAL A 31 -9.38 10.92 6.52
N PRO A 32 -9.58 12.24 6.69
CA PRO A 32 -8.58 13.12 7.28
C PRO A 32 -8.14 12.64 8.67
N GLY A 33 -6.88 12.86 9.02
CA GLY A 33 -6.34 12.49 10.33
C GLY A 33 -6.05 11.00 10.54
N GLY A 34 -6.08 10.19 9.47
CA GLY A 34 -5.60 8.80 9.53
C GLY A 34 -4.09 8.69 9.86
N PRO A 35 -3.63 7.51 10.30
CA PRO A 35 -2.22 7.30 10.62
C PRO A 35 -1.32 7.47 9.38
N PRO A 36 -0.05 7.84 9.55
CA PRO A 36 0.93 7.83 8.47
C PRO A 36 1.01 6.46 7.78
N LEU A 37 1.08 6.45 6.44
CA LEU A 37 1.14 5.22 5.66
C LEU A 37 2.49 5.08 4.94
N LEU A 38 3.16 3.94 5.13
CA LEU A 38 4.26 3.50 4.27
C LEU A 38 3.76 2.39 3.34
N LEU A 39 3.79 2.65 2.04
CA LEU A 39 3.29 1.74 1.01
C LEU A 39 4.48 1.09 0.31
N VAL A 40 4.86 -0.11 0.75
CA VAL A 40 5.92 -0.91 0.12
C VAL A 40 5.38 -1.59 -1.14
N CYS A 41 6.15 -1.57 -2.23
CA CYS A 41 5.74 -2.19 -3.50
C CYS A 41 6.92 -2.82 -4.24
N SER A 42 6.63 -3.83 -5.06
CA SER A 42 7.63 -4.46 -5.93
C SER A 42 7.83 -3.64 -7.20
N SER A 43 9.06 -3.20 -7.47
CA SER A 43 9.40 -2.48 -8.71
C SER A 43 9.69 -3.41 -9.89
N VAL A 44 9.83 -4.72 -9.65
CA VAL A 44 10.18 -5.73 -10.67
C VAL A 44 8.96 -6.49 -11.21
N ARG A 45 7.78 -6.27 -10.63
CA ARG A 45 6.55 -6.92 -11.04
C ARG A 45 5.93 -6.25 -12.28
N ARG A 46 5.54 -7.08 -13.25
CA ARG A 46 4.96 -6.61 -14.53
C ARG A 46 3.62 -5.89 -14.39
N ASP A 47 2.86 -6.18 -13.35
CA ASP A 47 1.54 -5.56 -13.10
C ASP A 47 1.62 -4.20 -12.38
N ASP A 48 2.82 -3.62 -12.26
CA ASP A 48 3.12 -2.30 -11.69
C ASP A 48 2.34 -2.00 -10.39
N PRO A 49 2.57 -2.77 -9.31
CA PRO A 49 1.92 -2.52 -8.04
C PRO A 49 2.30 -1.15 -7.46
N CYS A 50 3.48 -0.62 -7.81
CA CYS A 50 3.92 0.70 -7.36
C CYS A 50 3.04 1.84 -7.89
N ALA A 51 2.46 1.72 -9.09
CA ALA A 51 1.47 2.71 -9.56
C ALA A 51 0.20 2.72 -8.71
N GLN A 52 -0.23 1.56 -8.18
CA GLN A 52 -1.35 1.51 -7.23
C GLN A 52 -0.99 2.19 -5.91
N SER A 53 0.19 1.91 -5.37
CA SER A 53 0.70 2.54 -4.15
C SER A 53 0.82 4.06 -4.29
N ARG A 54 1.35 4.58 -5.40
CA ARG A 54 1.43 6.02 -5.68
C ARG A 54 0.05 6.69 -5.67
N ARG A 55 -0.93 6.11 -6.38
CA ARG A 55 -2.30 6.65 -6.38
C ARG A 55 -2.92 6.73 -4.99
N LEU A 56 -2.72 5.71 -4.14
CA LEU A 56 -3.21 5.74 -2.76
C LEU A 56 -2.48 6.79 -1.93
N ALA A 57 -1.14 6.88 -2.06
CA ALA A 57 -0.35 7.90 -1.36
C ALA A 57 -0.80 9.32 -1.72
N ASP A 58 -1.04 9.58 -3.01
CA ASP A 58 -1.47 10.89 -3.49
C ASP A 58 -2.87 11.24 -2.98
N ALA A 59 -3.80 10.28 -2.94
CA ALA A 59 -5.13 10.48 -2.36
C ALA A 59 -5.07 10.77 -0.84
N VAL A 60 -4.19 10.09 -0.11
CA VAL A 60 -3.97 10.34 1.33
C VAL A 60 -3.41 11.75 1.56
N ARG A 61 -2.39 12.14 0.78
CA ARG A 61 -1.78 13.48 0.85
C ARG A 61 -2.77 14.58 0.47
N ALA A 62 -3.64 14.35 -0.52
CA ALA A 62 -4.68 15.28 -0.91
C ALA A 62 -5.71 15.56 0.21
N GLN A 63 -5.85 14.63 1.17
CA GLN A 63 -6.66 14.82 2.38
C GLN A 63 -5.86 15.34 3.59
N GLY A 64 -4.63 15.81 3.37
CA GLY A 64 -3.73 16.31 4.43
C GLY A 64 -3.05 15.21 5.26
N GLY A 65 -3.17 13.94 4.85
CA GLY A 65 -2.51 12.82 5.52
C GLY A 65 -1.04 12.67 5.13
N VAL A 66 -0.32 11.82 5.87
CA VAL A 66 1.07 11.46 5.56
C VAL A 66 1.09 10.11 4.85
N ALA A 67 1.70 10.06 3.67
CA ALA A 67 1.96 8.81 2.97
C ALA A 67 3.31 8.84 2.26
N GLN A 68 4.00 7.70 2.22
CA GLN A 68 5.23 7.47 1.49
C GLN A 68 5.12 6.17 0.69
N VAL A 69 5.79 6.10 -0.47
CA VAL A 69 5.89 4.88 -1.27
C VAL A 69 7.33 4.42 -1.22
N LEU A 70 7.56 3.15 -0.90
CA LEU A 70 8.88 2.53 -0.83
C LEU A 70 8.98 1.41 -1.88
N PRO A 71 9.46 1.70 -3.10
CA PRO A 71 9.73 0.68 -4.10
C PRO A 71 10.88 -0.21 -3.66
N GLN A 72 10.71 -1.53 -3.80
CA GLN A 72 11.74 -2.53 -3.55
C GLN A 72 12.02 -3.33 -4.82
N PRO A 73 13.29 -3.52 -5.22
CA PRO A 73 13.69 -4.33 -6.38
C PRO A 73 13.59 -5.84 -6.07
N LEU A 74 12.47 -6.25 -5.47
CA LEU A 74 12.21 -7.59 -4.97
C LEU A 74 10.89 -8.11 -5.52
N PRO A 75 10.77 -9.42 -5.85
CA PRO A 75 9.49 -10.04 -6.11
C PRO A 75 8.60 -10.00 -4.84
N HIS A 76 7.29 -10.11 -5.03
CA HIS A 76 6.32 -9.94 -3.94
C HIS A 76 6.57 -10.85 -2.73
N GLY A 77 6.92 -12.13 -2.95
CA GLY A 77 7.23 -13.05 -1.85
C GLY A 77 8.42 -12.59 -1.00
N GLN A 78 9.46 -12.02 -1.63
CA GLN A 78 10.66 -11.56 -0.93
C GLN A 78 10.44 -10.26 -0.16
N ILE A 79 9.54 -9.39 -0.62
CA ILE A 79 9.11 -8.21 0.17
C ILE A 79 8.60 -8.65 1.55
N ASN A 80 7.88 -9.77 1.61
CA ASN A 80 7.33 -10.28 2.87
C ASN A 80 8.38 -11.07 3.67
N SER A 81 9.17 -11.94 3.02
CA SER A 81 10.08 -12.84 3.74
C SER A 81 11.38 -12.18 4.21
N LEU A 82 11.78 -11.06 3.61
CA LEU A 82 13.06 -10.40 3.93
C LEU A 82 12.91 -9.22 4.90
N LEU A 83 11.69 -8.71 5.11
CA LEU A 83 11.46 -7.64 6.09
C LEU A 83 11.78 -8.16 7.50
N GLY A 84 12.58 -7.40 8.25
CA GLY A 84 13.05 -7.78 9.59
C GLY A 84 14.44 -8.42 9.59
N LEU A 85 14.99 -8.79 8.43
CA LEU A 85 16.40 -9.14 8.32
C LEU A 85 17.28 -7.88 8.28
N PRO A 86 18.54 -7.93 8.74
CA PRO A 86 19.45 -6.81 8.63
C PRO A 86 19.64 -6.38 7.17
N GLY A 87 19.47 -5.09 6.89
CA GLY A 87 19.70 -4.55 5.57
C GLY A 87 18.93 -3.26 5.30
N PRO A 88 19.18 -2.62 4.14
CA PRO A 88 18.63 -1.32 3.80
C PRO A 88 17.10 -1.31 3.69
N TYR A 89 16.47 -2.44 3.34
CA TYR A 89 15.01 -2.54 3.27
C TYR A 89 14.38 -2.39 4.66
N THR A 90 14.82 -3.18 5.64
CA THR A 90 14.32 -3.09 7.02
C THR A 90 14.64 -1.73 7.63
N GLN A 91 15.88 -1.23 7.44
CA GLN A 91 16.27 0.09 7.93
C GLN A 91 15.39 1.23 7.39
N ALA A 92 14.96 1.16 6.13
CA ALA A 92 14.06 2.16 5.56
C ALA A 92 12.64 2.11 6.17
N VAL A 93 12.17 0.92 6.54
CA VAL A 93 10.89 0.75 7.24
C VAL A 93 11.00 1.24 8.69
N ASP A 94 12.08 0.88 9.39
CA ASP A 94 12.35 1.34 10.76
C ASP A 94 12.46 2.87 10.81
N ALA A 95 13.19 3.48 9.88
CA ALA A 95 13.31 4.94 9.81
C ALA A 95 11.95 5.65 9.63
N PHE A 96 11.02 5.05 8.88
CA PHE A 96 9.66 5.57 8.76
C PHE A 96 8.90 5.45 10.09
N ILE A 97 9.01 4.30 10.75
CA ILE A 97 8.40 4.07 12.06
C ILE A 97 8.93 5.08 13.08
N ASP A 98 10.25 5.20 13.22
CA ASP A 98 10.91 6.10 14.17
C ASP A 98 10.50 7.57 13.95
N ALA A 99 10.41 8.02 12.69
CA ALA A 99 9.97 9.37 12.33
C ALA A 99 8.52 9.68 12.75
N HIS A 100 7.73 8.65 13.06
CA HIS A 100 6.32 8.76 13.43
C HIS A 100 6.01 8.27 14.86
N LEU A 101 6.95 7.60 15.54
CA LEU A 101 6.87 7.28 16.96
C LEU A 101 7.17 8.49 17.86
N ALA A 102 7.99 9.43 17.39
CA ALA A 102 8.45 10.58 18.18
C ALA A 102 7.52 11.80 18.18
N ARG A 103 6.31 11.69 17.60
CA ARG A 103 5.34 12.80 17.56
C ARG A 103 4.33 12.66 18.71
N PRO A 104 4.30 13.59 19.69
CA PRO A 104 3.26 13.64 20.71
C PRO A 104 1.88 13.98 20.13
#